data_AF-A0A7S2GUJ0-F1
#
_entry.id   AF-A0A7S2GUJ0-F1
#
_cell.length_a   1.000
_cell.length_b   1.000
_cell.length_c   1.000
_cell.angle_alpha   90.00
_cell.angle_beta   90.00
_cell.angle_gamma   90.00
#
_symmetry.space_group_name_H-M   'P 1'
#
loop_
_entity.id
_entity.type
_entity.pdbx_description
1 polymer ?
#
loop_
_entity_poly.entity_id
_entity_poly.type
_entity_poly.pdbx_seq_one_letter_code
_entity_poly.pdbx_strand_id
1 'polypeptide(L)'
;LSHNKNHSYAVQCSNIMDATRLFKTLHPRKVPGGQRRLVEHILLAEFDIDTGSTLRHVLPGPVAGVPDDWFAEMMLPEGAHNRDSDWTLSFLRRDVTLPMPSDNALAEEEFAATTPPPLTASSEGGPFLYFLNLVQTRHDASVRRGAVVKAIAVASRYQIV
;
A
#
# COMPACT_ATOMS: atom_id res chain seq x y z
N LEU A 1 -10.67 6.96 -41.52
CA LEU A 1 -11.03 5.70 -40.82
C LEU A 1 -10.13 5.56 -39.59
N SER A 2 -10.71 5.87 -38.44
CA SER A 2 -10.09 5.90 -37.11
C SER A 2 -9.50 4.54 -36.73
N HIS A 3 -8.19 4.47 -36.48
CA HIS A 3 -7.56 3.31 -35.85
C HIS A 3 -7.52 3.50 -34.33
N ASN A 4 -8.63 3.14 -33.69
CA ASN A 4 -8.73 3.04 -32.23
C ASN A 4 -7.93 1.81 -31.76
N LYS A 5 -6.65 2.01 -31.42
CA LYS A 5 -5.79 0.96 -30.81
C LYS A 5 -5.83 1.04 -29.29
N ASN A 6 -7.01 0.91 -28.69
CA ASN A 6 -7.14 0.61 -27.26
C ASN A 6 -6.98 -0.90 -27.04
N HIS A 7 -5.78 -1.45 -27.28
CA HIS A 7 -5.44 -2.76 -26.73
C HIS A 7 -5.07 -2.56 -25.26
N SER A 8 -6.07 -2.72 -24.39
CA SER A 8 -5.84 -2.90 -22.96
C SER A 8 -5.26 -4.30 -22.78
N TYR A 9 -3.93 -4.42 -22.80
CA TYR A 9 -3.24 -5.66 -22.45
C TYR A 9 -3.49 -5.90 -20.96
N ALA A 10 -4.37 -6.85 -20.62
CA ALA A 10 -4.46 -7.36 -19.27
C ALA A 10 -3.20 -8.18 -19.00
N VAL A 11 -2.32 -7.69 -18.14
CA VAL A 11 -1.17 -8.47 -17.69
C VAL A 11 -1.63 -9.28 -16.48
N GLN A 12 -1.85 -10.58 -16.70
CA GLN A 12 -2.20 -11.51 -15.63
C GLN A 12 -0.91 -11.99 -14.94
N CYS A 13 -0.77 -11.69 -13.66
CA CYS A 13 0.19 -12.39 -12.80
C CYS A 13 -0.51 -13.58 -12.16
N SER A 14 -0.09 -14.79 -12.52
CA SER A 14 -0.58 -16.03 -11.93
C SER A 14 -0.14 -16.21 -10.47
N ASN A 15 0.83 -15.40 -10.02
CA ASN A 15 1.46 -15.51 -8.71
C ASN A 15 2.02 -14.15 -8.27
N ILE A 16 1.81 -13.79 -7.00
CA ILE A 16 2.34 -12.55 -6.42
C ILE A 16 3.87 -12.50 -6.46
N MET A 17 4.52 -13.68 -6.49
CA MET A 17 5.98 -13.78 -6.52
C MET A 17 6.59 -13.11 -7.77
N ASP A 18 5.85 -13.09 -8.88
CA ASP A 18 6.25 -12.45 -10.14
C ASP A 18 5.81 -10.98 -10.24
N ALA A 19 5.09 -10.46 -9.24
CA ALA A 19 4.51 -9.13 -9.28
C ALA A 19 5.56 -8.03 -9.47
N THR A 20 6.78 -8.19 -8.99
CA THR A 20 7.85 -7.21 -9.24
C THR A 20 8.06 -6.92 -10.74
N ARG A 21 7.90 -7.93 -11.61
CA ARG A 21 7.96 -7.73 -13.07
C ARG A 21 6.73 -6.99 -13.59
N LEU A 22 5.56 -7.33 -13.08
CA LEU A 22 4.31 -6.64 -13.40
C LEU A 22 4.40 -5.15 -13.06
N PHE A 23 4.81 -4.79 -11.85
CA PHE A 23 4.91 -3.39 -11.42
C PHE A 23 5.88 -2.56 -12.26
N LYS A 24 6.96 -3.17 -12.79
CA LYS A 24 7.86 -2.51 -13.74
C LYS A 24 7.20 -2.19 -15.09
N THR A 25 6.25 -3.03 -15.50
CA THR A 25 5.49 -2.86 -16.76
C THR A 25 4.19 -2.07 -16.60
N LEU A 26 3.71 -1.90 -15.36
CA LEU A 26 2.51 -1.14 -15.07
C LEU A 26 2.80 0.35 -15.11
N HIS A 27 2.10 1.05 -15.99
CA HIS A 27 2.12 2.50 -16.05
C HIS A 27 0.78 3.02 -15.52
N PRO A 28 0.77 4.06 -14.67
CA PRO A 28 -0.48 4.68 -14.23
C PRO A 28 -1.35 5.04 -15.42
N ARG A 29 -2.56 4.48 -15.51
CA ARG A 29 -3.49 4.87 -16.55
C ARG A 29 -3.77 6.38 -16.43
N LYS A 30 -3.60 7.12 -17.52
CA LYS A 30 -4.06 8.50 -17.62
C LYS A 30 -5.58 8.47 -17.66
N VAL A 31 -6.22 8.83 -16.55
CA VAL A 31 -7.68 8.87 -16.46
C VAL A 31 -8.12 10.25 -16.97
N PRO A 32 -9.02 10.32 -17.98
CA PRO A 32 -9.58 11.58 -18.44
C PRO A 32 -10.22 12.37 -17.28
N GLY A 33 -10.13 13.69 -17.32
CA GLY A 33 -10.69 14.55 -16.28
C GLY A 33 -12.17 14.25 -16.05
N GLY A 34 -12.57 14.07 -14.78
CA GLY A 34 -13.94 13.79 -14.37
C GLY A 34 -14.27 12.35 -13.96
N GLN A 35 -13.39 11.37 -14.22
CA GLN A 35 -13.58 10.01 -13.71
C GLN A 35 -12.82 9.78 -12.40
N ARG A 36 -13.55 9.31 -11.38
CA ARG A 36 -12.99 8.91 -10.08
C ARG A 36 -12.26 7.58 -10.23
N ARG A 37 -11.04 7.49 -9.68
CA ARG A 37 -10.27 6.25 -9.64
C ARG A 37 -10.85 5.34 -8.56
N LEU A 38 -11.19 4.10 -8.90
CA LEU A 38 -11.58 3.08 -7.92
C LEU A 38 -10.40 2.68 -7.03
N VAL A 39 -9.21 2.60 -7.62
CA VAL A 39 -7.96 2.31 -6.93
C VAL A 39 -7.09 3.55 -6.95
N GLU A 40 -6.74 4.02 -5.76
CA GLU A 40 -5.89 5.20 -5.58
C GLU A 40 -4.42 4.82 -5.59
N HIS A 41 -4.05 3.79 -4.82
CA HIS A 41 -2.69 3.27 -4.76
C HIS A 41 -2.65 1.74 -4.88
N ILE A 42 -1.56 1.23 -5.46
CA ILE A 42 -1.20 -0.19 -5.38
C ILE A 42 0.21 -0.25 -4.80
N LEU A 43 0.37 -1.04 -3.74
CA LEU A 43 1.60 -1.19 -2.99
C LEU A 43 2.13 -2.61 -3.16
N LEU A 44 3.45 -2.76 -3.24
CA LEU A 44 4.15 -4.04 -3.18
C LEU A 44 5.18 -3.98 -2.05
N ALA A 45 5.04 -4.85 -1.07
CA ALA A 45 6.03 -5.06 -0.01
C ALA A 45 6.65 -6.45 -0.14
N GLU A 46 7.89 -6.57 0.34
CA GLU A 46 8.57 -7.85 0.46
C GLU A 46 9.36 -7.91 1.76
N PHE A 47 9.55 -9.14 2.23
CA PHE A 47 10.38 -9.37 3.40
C PHE A 47 11.78 -9.79 2.98
N ASP A 48 12.77 -9.13 3.55
CA ASP A 48 14.18 -9.50 3.48
C ASP A 48 14.71 -9.88 4.87
N ILE A 49 15.61 -10.87 4.95
CA ILE A 49 16.12 -11.36 6.24
C ILE A 49 17.10 -10.38 6.91
N ASP A 50 17.82 -9.59 6.12
CA ASP A 50 18.84 -8.68 6.62
C ASP A 50 18.23 -7.29 6.91
N THR A 51 17.21 -6.89 6.16
CA THR A 51 16.55 -5.57 6.29
C THR A 51 15.16 -5.59 6.90
N GLY A 52 14.50 -6.74 6.98
CA GLY A 52 13.13 -6.87 7.47
C GLY A 52 12.09 -6.58 6.38
N SER A 53 10.92 -6.10 6.80
CA SER A 53 9.82 -5.74 5.90
C SER A 53 10.16 -4.46 5.15
N THR A 54 10.09 -4.49 3.82
CA THR A 54 10.41 -3.33 2.97
C THR A 54 9.33 -3.09 1.93
N LEU A 55 9.02 -1.82 1.67
CA LEU A 55 8.13 -1.42 0.60
C LEU A 55 8.95 -1.24 -0.69
N ARG A 56 8.56 -1.90 -1.78
CA ARG A 56 9.30 -1.90 -3.05
C ARG A 56 8.71 -1.02 -4.12
N HIS A 57 7.38 -1.02 -4.24
CA HIS A 57 6.71 -0.24 -5.26
C HIS A 57 5.42 0.38 -4.72
N VAL A 58 5.19 1.63 -5.09
CA VAL A 58 3.94 2.34 -4.86
C VAL A 58 3.52 3.00 -6.17
N LEU A 59 2.37 2.59 -6.69
CA LEU A 59 1.77 3.17 -7.89
C LEU A 59 0.54 3.99 -7.48
N PRO A 60 0.29 5.16 -8.09
CA PRO A 60 1.12 5.86 -9.07
C PRO A 60 2.31 6.62 -8.47
N GLY A 61 2.34 6.77 -7.14
CA GLY A 61 3.40 7.41 -6.38
C GLY A 61 3.13 7.24 -4.87
N PRO A 62 4.05 7.72 -4.01
CA PRO A 62 3.94 7.55 -2.56
C PRO A 62 2.63 8.08 -1.97
N VAL A 63 2.18 7.44 -0.89
CA VAL A 63 1.01 7.91 -0.14
C VAL A 63 1.46 9.09 0.75
N ALA A 64 0.83 10.25 0.59
CA ALA A 64 1.26 11.46 1.29
C ALA A 64 1.07 11.33 2.82
N GLY A 65 2.07 11.79 3.58
CA GLY A 65 1.99 11.92 5.04
C GLY A 65 2.26 10.64 5.84
N VAL A 66 2.60 9.52 5.19
CA VAL A 66 2.92 8.26 5.86
C VAL A 66 4.20 7.67 5.27
N PRO A 67 5.18 7.27 6.12
CA PRO A 67 6.42 6.68 5.64
C PRO A 67 6.20 5.27 5.06
N ASP A 68 7.06 4.90 4.11
CA ASP A 68 7.00 3.62 3.40
C ASP A 68 7.17 2.42 4.34
N ASP A 69 8.01 2.54 5.37
CA ASP A 69 8.27 1.48 6.36
C ASP A 69 6.99 1.09 7.13
N TRP A 70 6.15 2.07 7.44
CA TRP A 70 4.87 1.83 8.11
C TRP A 70 3.94 0.95 7.25
N PHE A 71 3.92 1.16 5.93
CA PHE A 71 3.17 0.29 5.03
C PHE A 71 3.76 -1.12 4.97
N ALA A 72 5.08 -1.25 4.96
CA ALA A 72 5.72 -2.56 4.92
C ALA A 72 5.37 -3.42 6.14
N GLU A 73 5.37 -2.83 7.33
CA GLU A 73 4.97 -3.50 8.59
C GLU A 73 3.48 -3.90 8.58
N MET A 74 2.59 -3.02 8.11
CA MET A 74 1.16 -3.31 8.01
C MET A 74 0.83 -4.36 6.95
N MET A 75 1.63 -4.40 5.87
CA MET A 75 1.45 -5.36 4.79
C MET A 75 2.02 -6.75 5.11
N LEU A 76 2.99 -6.85 6.02
CA LEU A 76 3.67 -8.09 6.36
C LEU A 76 3.58 -8.35 7.88
N PRO A 77 2.40 -8.75 8.38
CA PRO A 77 2.21 -8.99 9.81
C PRO A 77 3.09 -10.15 10.28
N GLU A 78 3.49 -10.06 11.55
CA GLU A 78 4.26 -11.11 12.21
C GLU A 78 3.56 -12.47 12.08
N GLY A 79 4.35 -13.50 11.78
CA GLY A 79 3.84 -14.86 11.54
C GLY A 79 3.27 -15.13 10.15
N ALA A 80 3.27 -14.19 9.20
CA ALA A 80 2.86 -14.44 7.81
C ALA A 80 3.65 -15.58 7.13
N HIS A 81 4.86 -15.86 7.60
CA HIS A 81 5.70 -16.97 7.13
C HIS A 81 5.20 -18.37 7.52
N ASN A 82 4.24 -18.47 8.44
CA ASN A 82 3.63 -19.74 8.87
C ASN A 82 2.41 -20.14 8.02
N ARG A 83 2.05 -19.31 7.03
CA ARG A 83 0.90 -19.52 6.15
C ARG A 83 1.33 -19.32 4.71
N ASP A 84 0.78 -20.13 3.80
CA ASP A 84 1.03 -19.96 2.35
C ASP A 84 0.42 -18.66 1.82
N SER A 85 -0.68 -18.21 2.42
CA SER A 85 -1.31 -16.92 2.13
C SER A 85 -2.07 -16.38 3.33
N ASP A 86 -2.12 -15.06 3.45
CA ASP A 86 -2.92 -14.35 4.44
C ASP A 86 -3.50 -13.06 3.82
N TRP A 87 -4.58 -12.53 4.39
CA TRP A 87 -5.15 -11.26 3.95
C TRP A 87 -5.40 -10.35 5.15
N THR A 88 -5.12 -9.07 4.98
CA THR A 88 -5.36 -8.06 6.00
C THR A 88 -6.12 -6.89 5.41
N LEU A 89 -6.99 -6.30 6.25
CA LEU A 89 -7.67 -5.06 5.94
C LEU A 89 -7.18 -3.99 6.89
N SER A 90 -6.66 -2.89 6.34
CA SER A 90 -6.18 -1.74 7.10
C SER A 90 -6.87 -0.47 6.60
N PHE A 91 -6.98 0.54 7.45
CA PHE A 91 -7.50 1.85 7.04
C PHE A 91 -6.65 2.97 7.62
N LEU A 92 -6.37 3.97 6.80
CA LEU A 92 -5.59 5.15 7.15
C LEU A 92 -6.50 6.37 7.16
N ARG A 93 -6.44 7.18 8.22
CA ARG A 93 -7.12 8.47 8.26
C ARG A 93 -6.23 9.54 7.59
N ARG A 94 -6.76 10.22 6.57
CA ARG A 94 -6.01 11.16 5.71
C ARG A 94 -6.06 12.62 6.18
N ASP A 95 -6.87 12.94 7.18
CA ASP A 95 -6.99 14.28 7.76
C ASP A 95 -5.99 14.54 8.89
N VAL A 96 -5.22 13.52 9.29
CA VAL A 96 -4.19 13.65 10.32
C VAL A 96 -2.94 14.19 9.66
N THR A 97 -2.82 15.52 9.63
CA THR A 97 -1.50 16.15 9.52
C THR A 97 -0.79 15.83 10.84
N LEU A 98 -0.10 14.69 10.91
CA LEU A 98 0.76 14.43 12.06
C LEU A 98 1.82 15.54 12.05
N PRO A 99 1.96 16.33 13.13
CA PRO A 99 3.13 17.19 13.28
C PRO A 99 4.33 16.25 13.19
N MET A 100 5.11 16.36 12.11
CA MET A 100 6.40 15.67 12.03
C MET A 100 7.18 16.13 13.27
N PRO A 101 7.66 15.20 14.13
CA PRO A 101 8.52 15.60 15.23
C PRO A 101 9.77 16.22 14.60
N SER A 102 9.90 17.53 14.74
CA SER A 102 11.19 18.22 14.57
C SER A 102 12.17 17.54 15.53
N ASP A 103 13.41 17.30 15.11
CA ASP A 103 14.48 16.56 15.81
C ASP A 103 14.92 17.15 17.18
N ASN A 104 14.07 17.92 17.86
CA ASN A 104 14.42 18.67 19.05
C ASN A 104 13.28 18.78 20.09
N ALA A 105 12.56 17.68 20.37
CA ALA A 105 11.64 17.62 21.50
C ALA A 105 11.68 16.25 22.19
N LEU A 106 12.54 16.14 23.21
CA LEU A 106 12.33 15.21 24.31
C LEU A 106 11.19 15.78 25.16
N ALA A 107 9.95 15.40 24.89
CA ALA A 107 8.83 15.64 25.77
C ALA A 107 7.86 14.47 25.68
N GLU A 108 7.72 13.77 26.80
CA GLU A 108 6.65 12.82 27.07
C GLU A 108 5.32 13.58 26.94
N GLU A 109 4.52 13.29 25.91
CA GLU A 109 3.18 13.88 25.82
C GLU A 109 2.10 12.82 25.63
N GLU A 110 1.47 12.57 26.78
CA GLU A 110 0.13 12.07 27.04
C GLU A 110 -0.85 12.32 25.88
N PHE A 111 -1.62 11.28 25.54
CA PHE A 111 -2.72 11.31 24.57
C PHE A 111 -3.86 12.23 25.06
N ALA A 112 -3.61 13.54 25.08
CA ALA A 112 -4.59 14.54 25.41
C ALA A 112 -5.49 14.75 24.19
N ALA A 113 -6.73 14.29 24.33
CA ALA A 113 -7.84 14.48 23.42
C ALA A 113 -8.07 15.98 23.15
N THR A 114 -7.34 16.53 22.18
CA THR A 114 -7.60 17.87 21.65
C THR A 114 -8.61 17.69 20.52
N THR A 115 -9.77 18.33 20.69
CA THR A 115 -10.88 18.38 19.73
C THR A 115 -10.34 18.50 18.30
N PRO A 116 -10.70 17.58 17.38
CA PRO A 116 -10.18 17.65 16.03
C PRO A 116 -10.60 19.00 15.40
N PRO A 117 -9.71 19.67 14.65
CA PRO A 117 -10.06 20.89 13.94
C PRO A 117 -11.28 20.63 13.05
N PRO A 118 -12.16 21.62 12.86
CA PRO A 118 -13.36 21.44 12.04
C PRO A 118 -12.94 20.94 10.67
N LEU A 119 -13.50 19.79 10.30
CA LEU A 119 -13.25 19.07 9.06
C LEU A 119 -13.51 20.01 7.88
N THR A 120 -12.45 20.64 7.37
CA THR A 120 -12.52 21.36 6.10
C THR A 120 -12.58 20.30 5.01
N ALA A 121 -13.80 19.86 4.73
CA ALA A 121 -14.16 18.89 3.71
C ALA A 121 -13.73 19.39 2.31
N SER A 122 -12.44 19.23 2.00
CA SER A 122 -11.86 19.52 0.68
C SER A 122 -11.38 18.25 -0.02
N SER A 123 -11.55 17.08 0.60
CA SER A 123 -11.30 15.78 -0.02
C SER A 123 -12.63 15.18 -0.47
N GLU A 124 -12.91 15.26 -1.78
CA GLU A 124 -14.00 14.61 -2.52
C GLU A 124 -13.96 13.05 -2.42
N GLY A 125 -13.77 12.45 -1.25
CA GLY A 125 -13.62 11.00 -1.09
C GLY A 125 -13.46 10.47 0.33
N GLY A 126 -14.09 11.10 1.33
CA GLY A 126 -14.11 10.60 2.71
C GLY A 126 -12.77 10.72 3.45
N PRO A 127 -12.76 10.61 4.79
CA PRO A 127 -11.56 10.81 5.61
C PRO A 127 -10.61 9.61 5.61
N PHE A 128 -11.05 8.43 5.14
CA PHE A 128 -10.27 7.20 5.21
C PHE A 128 -9.77 6.73 3.84
N LEU A 129 -8.66 6.00 3.86
CA LEU A 129 -8.12 5.22 2.77
C LEU A 129 -8.05 3.76 3.23
N TYR A 130 -8.78 2.88 2.54
CA TYR A 130 -8.87 1.46 2.87
C TYR A 130 -7.84 0.68 2.05
N PHE A 131 -7.12 -0.23 2.69
CA PHE A 131 -6.11 -1.10 2.10
C PHE A 131 -6.55 -2.55 2.25
N LEU A 132 -6.82 -3.21 1.12
CA LEU A 132 -6.96 -4.65 1.07
C LEU A 132 -5.60 -5.24 0.69
N ASN A 133 -4.98 -5.92 1.64
CA ASN A 133 -3.66 -6.50 1.50
C ASN A 133 -3.74 -8.03 1.40
N LEU A 134 -2.98 -8.58 0.46
CA LEU A 134 -2.81 -10.02 0.25
C LEU A 134 -1.33 -10.35 0.38
N VAL A 135 -1.01 -11.23 1.31
CA VAL A 135 0.34 -11.76 1.54
C VAL A 135 0.42 -13.17 1.00
N GLN A 136 1.52 -13.50 0.35
CA GLN A 136 1.85 -14.86 -0.03
C GLN A 136 3.25 -15.21 0.45
N THR A 137 3.36 -16.41 0.98
CA THR A 137 4.64 -17.04 1.34
C THR A 137 4.87 -18.22 0.42
N ARG A 138 6.12 -18.39 -0.02
CA ARG A 138 6.56 -19.62 -0.67
C ARG A 138 7.83 -20.10 -0.03
N HIS A 139 7.79 -21.33 0.48
CA HIS A 139 8.98 -21.99 0.97
C HIS A 139 9.92 -22.32 -0.19
N ASP A 140 11.18 -21.94 -0.03
CA ASP A 140 12.23 -22.15 -1.01
C ASP A 140 13.54 -22.37 -0.25
N ALA A 141 14.05 -23.61 -0.30
CA ALA A 141 15.29 -23.98 0.39
C ALA A 141 16.55 -23.34 -0.23
N SER A 142 16.45 -22.77 -1.43
CA SER A 142 17.56 -22.09 -2.09
C SER A 142 17.83 -20.67 -1.54
N VAL A 143 16.88 -20.09 -0.80
CA VAL A 143 17.05 -18.76 -0.20
C VAL A 143 17.43 -18.87 1.28
N ARG A 144 18.22 -17.91 1.78
CA ARG A 144 18.77 -17.91 3.15
C ARG A 144 17.71 -18.09 4.26
N ARG A 145 16.52 -17.53 4.09
CA ARG A 145 15.41 -17.64 5.05
C ARG A 145 14.63 -18.96 4.92
N GLY A 146 14.80 -19.72 3.83
CA GLY A 146 13.97 -20.88 3.52
C GLY A 146 12.57 -20.54 2.99
N ALA A 147 12.25 -19.25 2.81
CA ALA A 147 11.00 -18.79 2.22
C ALA A 147 11.12 -17.37 1.63
N VAL A 148 10.34 -17.12 0.59
CA VAL A 148 10.11 -15.79 0.00
C VAL A 148 8.71 -15.33 0.40
N VAL A 149 8.60 -14.09 0.90
CA VAL A 149 7.32 -13.51 1.32
C VAL A 149 7.13 -12.19 0.58
N LYS A 150 5.96 -12.05 -0.08
CA LYS A 150 5.57 -10.82 -0.78
C LYS A 150 4.13 -10.49 -0.48
N ALA A 151 3.83 -9.19 -0.46
CA ALA A 151 2.50 -8.67 -0.20
C ALA A 151 2.11 -7.60 -1.23
N ILE A 152 0.86 -7.62 -1.69
CA ILE A 152 0.27 -6.56 -2.50
C ILE A 152 -0.92 -5.98 -1.76
N ALA A 153 -0.95 -4.65 -1.65
CA ALA A 153 -2.11 -3.95 -1.13
C ALA A 153 -2.74 -3.06 -2.21
N VAL A 154 -4.07 -3.09 -2.27
CA VAL A 154 -4.88 -2.21 -3.10
C VAL A 154 -5.55 -1.19 -2.19
N ALA A 155 -5.26 0.09 -2.44
CA ALA A 155 -5.81 1.20 -1.68
C ALA A 155 -6.99 1.84 -2.41
N SER A 156 -8.09 2.06 -1.69
CA SER A 156 -9.33 2.66 -2.21
C SER A 156 -9.92 3.63 -1.20
N ARG A 157 -10.55 4.70 -1.70
CA ARG A 157 -11.36 5.61 -0.89
C ARG A 157 -12.74 5.05 -0.57
N TYR A 158 -13.15 4.01 -1.30
CA TYR A 158 -14.42 3.35 -1.11
C TYR A 158 -14.27 2.27 -0.03
N GLN A 159 -15.25 2.18 0.86
CA GLN A 159 -15.32 1.13 1.87
C GLN A 159 -15.37 -0.24 1.17
N ILE A 160 -14.45 -1.14 1.54
CA ILE A 160 -14.28 -2.48 0.92
C ILE A 160 -14.89 -3.58 1.82
N VAL A 161 -15.80 -3.23 2.73
CA VAL A 161 -16.47 -4.15 3.68
C VAL A 161 -17.96 -3.87 3.70
#